data_AF-K0KRZ8-F1
#
_entry.id   AF-K0KRZ8-F1
#
_cell.length_a   1.000
_cell.length_b   1.000
_cell.length_c   1.000
_cell.angle_alpha   90.00
_cell.angle_beta   90.00
_cell.angle_gamma   90.00
#
_symmetry.space_group_name_H-M   'P 1'
#
loop_
_entity.id
_entity.type
_entity.pdbx_description
1 polymer ?
#
loop_
_entity_poly.entity_id
_entity_poly.type
_entity_poly.pdbx_seq_one_letter_code
_entity_poly.pdbx_strand_id
1 'polypeptide(L)'
;MVWPFHANSSPVKQNEDKIEEQVIQELPKDLGDFLKAKNRERFRFKDDTVDEDFGSFKKFYNPNTISKTNCAEFEQAIMDCFDKGSTKEKLSMCKDQTTRLTKCLGFQKIVINKLGVDQIESKDKFYKIEQVADDIGLKWESKVEDPNILPQEILDDIYEKRDEIWKES
;
A
#
# COMPACT_ATOMS: atom_id res chain seq x y z
N MET A 1 39.31 15.69 14.19
CA MET A 1 39.12 14.91 12.94
C MET A 1 37.63 14.72 12.76
N VAL A 2 37.04 15.37 11.76
CA VAL A 2 35.62 15.20 11.40
C VAL A 2 35.60 14.89 9.92
N TRP A 3 35.13 13.71 9.56
CA TRP A 3 34.93 13.29 8.18
C TRP A 3 33.52 13.69 7.73
N PRO A 4 33.34 14.34 6.56
CA PRO A 4 32.03 14.53 5.98
C PRO A 4 31.68 13.29 5.15
N PHE A 5 30.59 12.60 5.51
CA PHE A 5 29.97 11.62 4.62
C PHE A 5 29.11 12.37 3.60
N HIS A 6 29.66 12.64 2.43
CA HIS A 6 28.86 12.94 1.24
C HIS A 6 28.26 11.62 0.74
N ALA A 7 26.93 11.54 0.73
CA ALA A 7 26.20 10.48 0.04
C ALA A 7 26.36 10.65 -1.48
N ASN A 8 27.43 10.07 -2.03
CA ASN A 8 27.60 9.92 -3.47
C ASN A 8 26.64 8.84 -3.98
N SER A 9 25.57 9.23 -4.67
CA SER A 9 24.87 8.32 -5.58
C SER A 9 25.82 8.00 -6.74
N SER A 10 26.38 6.78 -6.75
CA SER A 10 27.34 6.37 -7.79
C SER A 10 26.77 6.56 -9.21
N PRO A 11 27.54 7.13 -10.15
CA PRO A 11 27.13 7.34 -11.55
C PRO A 11 26.84 6.05 -12.33
N VAL A 12 27.13 4.89 -11.73
CA VAL A 12 26.84 3.56 -12.26
C VAL A 12 25.33 3.27 -12.22
N LYS A 13 24.62 3.65 -11.14
CA LYS A 13 23.18 3.33 -10.99
C LYS A 13 22.29 4.10 -11.97
N GLN A 14 22.60 5.38 -12.20
CA GLN A 14 21.84 6.21 -13.14
C GLN A 14 21.97 5.75 -14.61
N ASN A 15 23.02 5.02 -14.95
CA ASN A 15 23.18 4.43 -16.27
C ASN A 15 22.45 3.08 -16.40
N GLU A 16 22.37 2.28 -15.33
CA GLU A 16 21.61 1.03 -15.33
C GLU A 16 20.11 1.28 -15.51
N ASP A 17 19.54 2.26 -14.80
CA ASP A 17 18.11 2.60 -14.90
C ASP A 17 17.72 3.05 -16.33
N LYS A 18 18.60 3.82 -17.00
CA LYS A 18 18.40 4.27 -18.40
C LYS A 18 18.54 3.14 -19.42
N ILE A 19 19.42 2.18 -19.15
CA ILE A 19 19.62 1.03 -20.02
C ILE A 19 18.44 0.06 -19.88
N GLU A 20 17.93 -0.14 -18.67
CA GLU A 20 16.73 -0.97 -18.45
C GLU A 20 15.49 -0.38 -19.13
N GLU A 21 15.26 0.95 -19.09
CA GLU A 21 14.14 1.57 -19.81
C GLU A 21 14.22 1.39 -21.33
N GLN A 22 15.42 1.45 -21.91
CA GLN A 22 15.63 1.24 -23.35
C GLN A 22 15.40 -0.23 -23.76
N VAL A 23 15.87 -1.17 -22.95
CA VAL A 23 15.70 -2.62 -23.21
C VAL A 23 14.23 -3.05 -23.08
N ILE A 24 13.46 -2.42 -22.18
CA ILE A 24 12.02 -2.70 -22.01
C ILE A 24 11.21 -2.27 -23.26
N GLN A 25 11.65 -1.24 -23.99
CA GLN A 25 10.95 -0.76 -25.20
C GLN A 25 11.15 -1.67 -26.43
N GLU A 26 12.21 -2.48 -26.46
CA GLU A 26 12.54 -3.36 -27.59
C GLU A 26 11.94 -4.78 -27.47
N LEU A 27 11.30 -5.10 -26.34
CA LEU A 27 10.80 -6.44 -26.06
C LEU A 27 9.33 -6.64 -26.53
N PRO A 28 8.94 -7.88 -26.88
CA PRO A 28 7.55 -8.22 -27.19
C PRO A 28 6.61 -7.76 -26.07
N LYS A 29 5.43 -7.23 -26.39
CA LYS A 29 4.49 -6.65 -25.40
C LYS A 29 4.31 -7.50 -24.14
N ASP A 30 4.08 -8.80 -24.29
CA ASP A 30 3.88 -9.73 -23.16
C ASP A 30 5.10 -9.81 -22.23
N LEU A 31 6.31 -9.70 -22.77
CA LEU A 31 7.56 -9.75 -22.01
C LEU A 31 7.94 -8.39 -21.42
N GLY A 32 7.61 -7.30 -22.12
CA GLY A 32 7.72 -5.93 -21.62
C GLY A 32 6.80 -5.68 -20.44
N ASP A 33 5.54 -6.12 -20.51
CA ASP A 33 4.58 -6.03 -19.41
C ASP A 33 5.01 -6.89 -18.21
N PHE A 34 5.54 -8.09 -18.45
CA PHE A 34 6.09 -8.95 -17.39
C PHE A 34 7.31 -8.32 -16.70
N LEU A 35 8.26 -7.75 -17.45
CA LEU A 35 9.42 -7.08 -16.89
C LEU A 35 9.04 -5.80 -16.16
N LYS A 36 8.08 -5.05 -16.68
CA LYS A 36 7.54 -3.84 -16.02
C LYS A 36 6.87 -4.20 -14.69
N ALA A 37 6.10 -5.29 -14.63
CA ALA A 37 5.54 -5.80 -13.38
C ALA A 37 6.63 -6.24 -12.39
N LYS A 38 7.65 -6.98 -12.85
CA LYS A 38 8.79 -7.42 -12.02
C LYS A 38 9.65 -6.26 -11.53
N ASN A 39 9.86 -5.24 -12.36
CA ASN A 39 10.63 -4.05 -11.99
C ASN A 39 9.83 -3.15 -11.05
N ARG A 40 8.51 -3.02 -11.24
CA ARG A 40 7.64 -2.29 -10.30
C ARG A 40 7.69 -2.83 -8.88
N GLU A 41 7.88 -4.13 -8.67
CA GLU A 41 8.08 -4.69 -7.33
C GLU A 41 9.47 -4.40 -6.73
N ARG A 42 10.46 -4.12 -7.58
CA ARG A 42 11.86 -3.86 -7.17
C ARG A 42 12.21 -2.39 -7.01
N PHE A 43 11.45 -1.48 -7.63
CA PHE A 43 11.70 -0.05 -7.53
C PHE A 43 11.64 0.40 -6.06
N ARG A 44 12.79 0.86 -5.56
CA ARG A 44 12.90 1.49 -4.25
C ARG A 44 12.65 2.97 -4.44
N PHE A 45 11.48 3.42 -4.03
CA PHE A 45 11.16 4.83 -3.98
C PHE A 45 12.00 5.49 -2.89
N LYS A 46 12.57 6.65 -3.21
CA LYS A 46 13.23 7.50 -2.22
C LYS A 46 12.35 8.73 -2.08
N ASP A 47 11.91 9.01 -0.87
CA ASP A 47 11.19 10.24 -0.60
C ASP A 47 12.21 11.38 -0.54
N ASP A 48 12.22 12.23 -1.56
CA ASP A 48 13.09 13.41 -1.59
C ASP A 48 12.49 14.57 -0.75
N THR A 49 11.23 14.44 -0.31
CA THR A 49 10.57 15.37 0.61
C THR A 49 10.70 14.86 2.04
N VAL A 50 11.56 15.50 2.84
CA VAL A 50 11.78 15.15 4.25
C VAL A 50 11.09 16.19 5.13
N ASP A 51 10.00 15.80 5.79
CA ASP A 51 9.40 16.61 6.85
C ASP A 51 10.18 16.36 8.16
N GLU A 52 10.75 17.42 8.74
CA GLU A 52 11.60 17.32 9.96
C GLU A 52 10.87 16.62 11.14
N ASP A 53 9.53 16.75 11.20
CA ASP A 53 8.67 16.15 12.23
C ASP A 53 8.12 14.76 11.87
N PHE A 54 8.42 14.22 10.68
CA PHE A 54 7.83 12.96 10.24
C PHE A 54 8.30 11.77 11.07
N GLY A 55 9.55 11.78 11.54
CA GLY A 55 10.06 10.72 12.42
C GLY A 55 9.26 10.59 13.72
N SER A 56 8.76 11.70 14.26
CA SER A 56 7.83 11.71 15.40
C SER A 56 6.44 11.25 14.96
N PHE A 57 5.94 11.77 13.83
CA PHE A 57 4.65 11.39 13.27
C PHE A 57 4.52 9.88 13.01
N LYS A 58 5.52 9.24 12.41
CA LYS A 58 5.58 7.79 12.13
C LYS A 58 5.58 6.92 13.39
N LYS A 59 6.06 7.46 14.53
CA LYS A 59 5.97 6.76 15.84
C LYS A 59 4.55 6.76 16.40
N PHE A 60 3.76 7.81 16.09
CA PHE A 60 2.35 7.90 16.50
C PHE A 60 1.42 7.20 15.49
N TYR A 61 1.72 7.31 14.20
CA TYR A 61 1.01 6.66 13.10
C TYR A 61 1.69 5.34 12.76
N ASN A 62 1.27 4.29 13.45
CA ASN A 62 1.59 2.93 13.05
C ASN A 62 0.91 2.67 11.69
N PRO A 63 1.56 2.07 10.69
CA PRO A 63 0.88 1.65 9.47
C PRO A 63 -0.32 0.74 9.73
N ASN A 64 -0.34 0.06 10.89
CA ASN A 64 -1.47 -0.73 11.35
C ASN A 64 -2.64 0.10 11.93
N THR A 65 -2.47 1.43 12.12
CA THR A 65 -3.45 2.40 12.66
C THR A 65 -3.87 3.47 11.65
N ILE A 66 -3.45 3.37 10.38
CA ILE A 66 -4.02 4.16 9.28
C ILE A 66 -5.54 4.04 9.36
N SER A 67 -6.27 5.16 9.23
CA SER A 67 -7.73 5.23 9.34
C SER A 67 -8.33 4.21 8.39
N LYS A 68 -8.92 3.18 8.97
CA LYS A 68 -9.51 2.07 8.21
C LYS A 68 -10.94 2.41 7.91
N THR A 69 -11.13 3.56 7.29
CA THR A 69 -12.45 4.16 7.07
C THR A 69 -13.33 3.19 6.30
N ASN A 70 -12.74 2.45 5.37
CA ASN A 70 -13.40 1.38 4.62
C ASN A 70 -13.76 0.14 5.47
N CYS A 71 -13.06 -0.16 6.57
CA CYS A 71 -13.35 -1.30 7.42
C CYS A 71 -14.24 -0.96 8.63
N ALA A 72 -14.50 0.32 8.89
CA ALA A 72 -15.32 0.79 10.00
C ALA A 72 -16.77 0.25 9.95
N GLU A 73 -17.30 0.00 8.76
CA GLU A 73 -18.61 -0.63 8.60
C GLU A 73 -18.68 -2.06 9.17
N PHE A 74 -17.57 -2.81 9.14
CA PHE A 74 -17.51 -4.14 9.75
C PHE A 74 -17.41 -4.07 11.26
N GLU A 75 -16.72 -3.07 11.79
CA GLU A 75 -16.70 -2.82 13.24
C GLU A 75 -18.12 -2.51 13.74
N GLN A 76 -18.84 -1.65 13.02
CA GLN A 76 -20.24 -1.35 13.31
C GLN A 76 -21.12 -2.60 13.18
N ALA A 77 -20.92 -3.44 12.16
CA ALA A 77 -21.65 -4.68 11.98
C ALA A 77 -21.39 -5.72 13.09
N ILE A 78 -20.18 -5.75 13.66
CA ILE A 78 -19.85 -6.57 14.83
C ILE A 78 -20.65 -6.09 16.04
N MET A 79 -20.64 -4.77 16.31
CA MET A 79 -21.38 -4.17 17.41
C MET A 79 -22.89 -4.44 17.26
N ASP A 80 -23.44 -4.22 16.06
CA ASP A 80 -24.84 -4.52 15.76
C ASP A 80 -25.16 -6.01 15.91
N CYS A 81 -24.22 -6.92 15.60
CA CYS A 81 -24.41 -8.35 15.84
C CYS A 81 -24.46 -8.68 17.34
N PHE A 82 -23.60 -8.06 18.17
CA PHE A 82 -23.66 -8.26 19.62
C PHE A 82 -24.92 -7.69 20.24
N ASP A 83 -25.43 -6.58 19.73
CA ASP A 83 -26.63 -5.93 20.25
C ASP A 83 -27.91 -6.63 19.76
N LYS A 84 -28.05 -6.77 18.44
CA LYS A 84 -29.31 -7.14 17.76
C LYS A 84 -29.30 -8.57 17.18
N GLY A 85 -28.15 -9.23 17.13
CA GLY A 85 -28.01 -10.56 16.54
C GLY A 85 -28.74 -11.66 17.30
N SER A 86 -28.92 -12.81 16.66
CA SER A 86 -29.49 -14.00 17.28
C SER A 86 -28.57 -14.58 18.36
N THR A 87 -29.12 -15.37 19.29
CA THR A 87 -28.32 -16.05 20.33
C THR A 87 -27.21 -16.91 19.73
N LYS A 88 -27.45 -17.53 18.57
CA LYS A 88 -26.45 -18.33 17.86
C LYS A 88 -25.26 -17.48 17.39
N GLU A 89 -25.54 -16.30 16.84
CA GLU A 89 -24.49 -15.37 16.36
C GLU A 89 -23.71 -14.78 17.52
N LYS A 90 -24.38 -14.42 18.63
CA LYS A 90 -23.69 -13.96 19.84
C LYS A 90 -22.80 -15.03 20.45
N LEU A 91 -23.28 -16.29 20.50
CA LEU A 91 -22.49 -17.44 20.99
C LEU A 91 -21.31 -17.76 20.06
N SER A 92 -21.43 -17.51 18.77
CA SER A 92 -20.30 -17.61 17.83
C SER A 92 -19.41 -16.38 17.83
N MET A 93 -19.62 -15.43 18.75
CA MET A 93 -18.88 -14.16 18.83
C MET A 93 -18.89 -13.37 17.51
N CYS A 94 -20.05 -13.37 16.83
CA CYS A 94 -20.22 -12.67 15.57
C CYS A 94 -19.16 -13.05 14.52
N LYS A 95 -18.76 -14.33 14.50
CA LYS A 95 -17.64 -14.87 13.71
C LYS A 95 -17.59 -14.37 12.27
N ASP A 96 -18.74 -14.29 11.60
CA ASP A 96 -18.79 -13.90 10.19
C ASP A 96 -18.38 -12.43 10.00
N GLN A 97 -18.88 -11.53 10.85
CA GLN A 97 -18.51 -10.11 10.80
C GLN A 97 -17.06 -9.91 11.24
N THR A 98 -16.61 -10.63 12.27
CA THR A 98 -15.21 -10.65 12.71
C THR A 98 -14.26 -11.14 11.61
N THR A 99 -14.66 -12.15 10.84
CA THR A 99 -13.88 -12.66 9.71
C THR A 99 -13.81 -11.63 8.59
N ARG A 100 -14.92 -10.97 8.26
CA ARG A 100 -14.97 -9.89 7.26
C ARG A 100 -14.08 -8.71 7.64
N LEU A 101 -14.18 -8.25 8.89
CA LEU A 101 -13.29 -7.22 9.42
C LEU A 101 -11.82 -7.64 9.23
N THR A 102 -11.46 -8.85 9.68
CA THR A 102 -10.08 -9.35 9.57
C THR A 102 -9.59 -9.37 8.12
N LYS A 103 -10.44 -9.76 7.16
CA LYS A 103 -10.10 -9.73 5.73
C LYS A 103 -9.90 -8.31 5.21
N CYS A 104 -10.81 -7.40 5.53
CA CYS A 104 -10.70 -5.99 5.16
C CYS A 104 -9.40 -5.37 5.70
N LEU A 105 -9.12 -5.58 6.99
CA LEU A 105 -7.88 -5.13 7.65
C LEU A 105 -6.63 -5.70 6.98
N GLY A 106 -6.66 -6.98 6.62
CA GLY A 106 -5.56 -7.65 5.93
C GLY A 106 -5.33 -7.08 4.53
N PHE A 107 -6.41 -6.88 3.76
CA PHE A 107 -6.33 -6.32 2.42
C PHE A 107 -5.79 -4.89 2.44
N GLN A 108 -6.34 -4.03 3.28
CA GLN A 108 -5.92 -2.64 3.39
C GLN A 108 -4.45 -2.53 3.79
N LYS A 109 -3.99 -3.36 4.73
CA LYS A 109 -2.57 -3.41 5.10
C LYS A 109 -1.66 -3.77 3.91
N ILE A 110 -2.08 -4.72 3.07
CA ILE A 110 -1.31 -5.12 1.89
C ILE A 110 -1.27 -4.00 0.85
N VAL A 111 -2.40 -3.33 0.62
CA VAL A 111 -2.49 -2.18 -0.31
C VAL A 111 -1.55 -1.08 0.14
N ILE A 112 -1.65 -0.63 1.40
CA ILE A 112 -0.82 0.42 1.99
C ILE A 112 0.68 0.09 1.85
N ASN A 113 1.06 -1.15 2.16
CA ASN A 113 2.46 -1.58 2.03
C ASN A 113 2.92 -1.58 0.57
N LYS A 114 2.08 -2.03 -0.36
CA LYS A 114 2.38 -2.02 -1.80
C LYS A 114 2.46 -0.60 -2.39
N LEU A 115 1.69 0.35 -1.84
CA LEU A 115 1.79 1.78 -2.17
C LEU A 115 3.10 2.41 -1.63
N GLY A 116 3.81 1.74 -0.71
CA GLY A 116 5.15 2.13 -0.27
C GLY A 116 5.19 3.00 0.99
N VAL A 117 4.19 2.90 1.89
CA VAL A 117 4.13 3.70 3.13
C VAL A 117 5.42 3.64 3.96
N ASP A 118 6.14 2.51 3.91
CA ASP A 118 7.37 2.31 4.68
C ASP A 118 8.50 3.27 4.26
N GLN A 119 8.48 3.73 3.01
CA GLN A 119 9.50 4.60 2.41
C GLN A 119 9.15 6.09 2.48
N ILE A 120 7.99 6.44 3.01
CA ILE A 120 7.56 7.84 3.13
C ILE A 120 8.34 8.56 4.24
N GLU A 121 8.68 9.81 3.97
CA GLU A 121 9.25 10.79 4.89
C GLU A 121 8.44 12.11 4.93
N SER A 122 7.31 12.20 4.20
CA SER A 122 6.38 13.34 4.19
C SER A 122 4.96 12.99 4.70
N LYS A 123 4.38 13.89 5.51
CA LYS A 123 2.99 13.77 6.01
C LYS A 123 1.97 13.80 4.88
N ASP A 124 2.16 14.67 3.89
CA ASP A 124 1.22 14.82 2.78
C ASP A 124 1.15 13.55 1.94
N LYS A 125 2.31 12.93 1.65
CA LYS A 125 2.35 11.64 0.95
C LYS A 125 1.71 10.52 1.79
N PHE A 126 1.88 10.55 3.11
CA PHE A 126 1.25 9.58 4.00
C PHE A 126 -0.28 9.64 3.89
N TYR A 127 -0.87 10.83 3.99
CA TYR A 127 -2.32 11.00 3.84
C TYR A 127 -2.82 10.64 2.43
N LYS A 128 -2.03 10.94 1.38
CA LYS A 128 -2.35 10.49 0.01
C LYS A 128 -2.40 8.97 -0.10
N ILE A 129 -1.42 8.26 0.47
CA ILE A 129 -1.44 6.79 0.50
C ILE A 129 -2.66 6.26 1.25
N GLU A 130 -2.97 6.85 2.40
CA GLU A 130 -4.15 6.46 3.20
C GLU A 130 -5.45 6.61 2.40
N GLN A 131 -5.65 7.75 1.76
CA GLN A 131 -6.83 8.00 0.93
C GLN A 131 -6.92 7.02 -0.26
N VAL A 132 -5.81 6.81 -0.97
CA VAL A 132 -5.78 5.87 -2.09
C VAL A 132 -6.02 4.44 -1.64
N ALA A 133 -5.52 4.04 -0.47
CA ALA A 133 -5.76 2.72 0.08
C ALA A 133 -7.23 2.51 0.45
N ASP A 134 -7.90 3.53 0.99
CA ASP A 134 -9.34 3.51 1.24
C ASP A 134 -10.12 3.35 -0.07
N ASP A 135 -9.79 4.14 -1.11
CA ASP A 135 -10.44 4.08 -2.42
C ASP A 135 -10.29 2.71 -3.10
N ILE A 136 -9.07 2.14 -3.08
CA ILE A 136 -8.79 0.79 -3.61
C ILE A 136 -9.56 -0.26 -2.80
N GLY A 137 -9.59 -0.10 -1.48
CA GLY A 137 -10.39 -0.92 -0.58
C GLY A 137 -11.84 -1.00 -1.03
N LEU A 138 -12.52 0.15 -1.10
CA LEU A 138 -13.93 0.25 -1.48
C LEU A 138 -14.21 -0.30 -2.89
N LYS A 139 -13.30 -0.07 -3.84
CA LYS A 139 -13.47 -0.50 -5.23
C LYS A 139 -13.36 -2.02 -5.39
N TRP A 140 -12.44 -2.66 -4.67
CA TRP A 140 -12.04 -4.04 -4.95
C TRP A 140 -12.37 -5.06 -3.86
N GLU A 141 -12.86 -4.63 -2.68
CA GLU A 141 -13.11 -5.53 -1.55
C GLU A 141 -13.89 -6.79 -1.94
N SER A 142 -14.99 -6.63 -2.70
CA SER A 142 -15.86 -7.74 -3.12
C SER A 142 -15.18 -8.78 -4.01
N LYS A 143 -14.05 -8.44 -4.63
CA LYS A 143 -13.27 -9.32 -5.52
C LYS A 143 -12.10 -10.02 -4.80
N VAL A 144 -11.84 -9.68 -3.54
CA VAL A 144 -10.73 -10.24 -2.76
C VAL A 144 -11.24 -11.38 -1.86
N GLU A 145 -11.04 -12.62 -2.30
CA GLU A 145 -11.38 -13.81 -1.51
C GLU A 145 -10.35 -14.07 -0.37
N ASP A 146 -9.06 -13.91 -0.70
CA ASP A 146 -7.92 -13.99 0.21
C ASP A 146 -7.09 -12.70 0.09
N PRO A 147 -6.89 -11.94 1.18
CA PRO A 147 -6.10 -10.71 1.14
C PRO A 147 -4.66 -10.94 0.68
N ASN A 148 -4.08 -12.14 0.87
CA ASN A 148 -2.71 -12.45 0.49
C ASN A 148 -2.53 -12.74 -1.01
N ILE A 149 -3.62 -13.00 -1.74
CA ILE A 149 -3.59 -13.35 -3.16
C ILE A 149 -4.41 -12.32 -3.90
N LEU A 150 -3.75 -11.27 -4.38
CA LEU A 150 -4.40 -10.21 -5.14
C LEU A 150 -4.47 -10.57 -6.62
N PRO A 151 -5.66 -10.52 -7.25
CA PRO A 151 -5.80 -10.54 -8.70
C PRO A 151 -4.93 -9.48 -9.38
N GLN A 152 -4.46 -9.79 -10.59
CA GLN A 152 -3.58 -8.89 -11.36
C GLN A 152 -4.21 -7.51 -11.59
N GLU A 153 -5.51 -7.44 -11.84
CA GLU A 153 -6.24 -6.17 -12.03
C GLU A 153 -6.12 -5.24 -10.81
N ILE A 154 -6.12 -5.80 -9.60
CA ILE A 154 -5.97 -5.02 -8.37
C ILE A 154 -4.52 -4.56 -8.21
N LEU A 155 -3.56 -5.44 -8.51
CA LEU A 155 -2.15 -5.11 -8.47
C LEU A 155 -1.81 -3.97 -9.44
N ASP A 156 -2.36 -4.02 -10.65
CA ASP A 156 -2.14 -2.99 -11.66
C ASP A 156 -2.70 -1.63 -11.20
N ASP A 157 -3.90 -1.60 -10.61
CA ASP A 157 -4.49 -0.38 -10.04
C ASP A 157 -3.66 0.18 -8.88
N ILE A 158 -3.20 -0.69 -7.96
CA ILE A 158 -2.29 -0.31 -6.87
C ILE A 158 -1.01 0.29 -7.43
N TYR A 159 -0.41 -0.33 -8.43
CA TYR A 159 0.85 0.16 -9.01
C TYR A 159 0.67 1.44 -9.80
N GLU A 160 -0.44 1.63 -10.50
CA GLU A 160 -0.76 2.87 -11.19
C GLU A 160 -0.89 4.03 -10.18
N LYS A 161 -1.70 3.84 -9.14
CA LYS A 161 -1.91 4.83 -8.08
C LYS A 161 -0.64 5.15 -7.32
N ARG A 162 0.18 4.13 -7.05
CA ARG A 162 1.52 4.31 -6.47
C ARG A 162 2.37 5.18 -7.39
N ASP A 163 2.49 4.81 -8.66
CA ASP A 163 3.33 5.54 -9.61
C ASP A 163 2.86 7.01 -9.72
N GLU A 164 1.56 7.30 -9.60
CA GLU A 164 1.03 8.68 -9.50
C GLU A 164 1.53 9.41 -8.24
N ILE A 165 1.36 8.83 -7.05
CA ILE A 165 1.78 9.44 -5.76
C ILE A 165 3.27 9.78 -5.77
N TRP A 166 4.09 8.90 -6.33
CA TRP A 166 5.55 9.04 -6.30
C TRP A 166 6.11 9.88 -7.45
N LYS A 167 5.36 10.11 -8.54
CA LYS A 167 5.77 11.00 -9.64
C LYS A 167 5.58 12.49 -9.33
N GLU A 168 4.73 12.84 -8.37
CA GLU A 168 4.45 14.24 -7.98
C GLU A 168 5.56 14.88 -7.11
N SER A 169 6.81 14.39 -7.18
CA SER A 169 7.94 14.90 -6.36
C SER A 169 8.86 15.81 -7.17
#